data_AF-A0A1W9MGM9-F1
#
_entry.id   AF-A0A1W9MGM9-F1
#
_cell.length_a   1.000
_cell.length_b   1.000
_cell.length_c   1.000
_cell.angle_alpha   90.00
_cell.angle_beta   90.00
_cell.angle_gamma   90.00
#
_symmetry.space_group_name_H-M   'P 1'
#
loop_
_entity.id
_entity.type
_entity.pdbx_description
1 polymer ?
#
loop_
_entity_poly.entity_id
_entity_poly.type
_entity_poly.pdbx_seq_one_letter_code
_entity_poly.pdbx_strand_id
1 'polypeptide(L)' 'ISQGLWTKPVSLGERSVGWPDNEVTAINEARIAGKSEEEIRALVIRLETARKKAA' A
#
# COMPACT_ATOMS: atom_id res chain seq x y z
N ILE A 1 -3.01 4.31 -8.43
CA ILE A 1 -1.79 4.63 -7.65
C ILE A 1 -1.52 6.13 -7.62
N SER A 2 -1.69 6.87 -8.72
CA SER A 2 -1.45 8.32 -8.82
C SER A 2 -2.11 9.18 -7.73
N GLN A 3 -3.24 8.76 -7.17
CA GLN A 3 -3.93 9.45 -6.07
C GLN A 3 -3.31 9.24 -4.67
N GLY A 4 -2.31 8.38 -4.54
CA GLY A 4 -1.67 8.05 -3.26
C GLY A 4 -2.51 7.14 -2.34
N LEU A 5 -3.60 6.56 -2.84
CA LEU A 5 -4.51 5.70 -2.07
C LEU A 5 -4.19 4.20 -2.15
N TRP A 6 -3.00 3.86 -2.65
CA TRP A 6 -2.49 2.50 -2.77
C TRP A 6 -0.96 2.54 -2.79
N THR A 7 -0.30 1.51 -2.24
CA THR A 7 1.17 1.45 -2.25
C THR A 7 1.73 1.24 -3.66
N LYS A 8 2.96 1.69 -3.87
CA LYS A 8 3.72 1.39 -5.08
C LYS A 8 4.00 -0.11 -5.15
N PRO A 9 3.86 -0.71 -6.34
CA PRO A 9 4.14 -2.13 -6.52
C PRO A 9 5.61 -2.45 -6.28
N VAL A 10 5.87 -3.72 -5.98
CA VAL A 10 7.19 -4.32 -6.01
C VAL A 10 7.39 -4.97 -7.38
N SER A 11 8.53 -4.69 -8.02
CA SER A 11 8.90 -5.37 -9.27
C SER A 11 9.23 -6.83 -8.99
N LEU A 12 8.64 -7.73 -9.77
CA LEU A 12 8.88 -9.18 -9.70
C LEU A 12 9.66 -9.69 -10.94
N GLY A 13 9.96 -8.82 -11.92
CA GLY A 13 10.63 -9.18 -13.16
C GLY A 13 10.21 -8.28 -14.33
N GLU A 14 10.64 -8.62 -15.54
CA GLU A 14 10.58 -7.75 -16.74
C GLU A 14 9.20 -7.11 -17.00
N ARG A 15 8.11 -7.81 -16.73
CA ARG A 15 6.74 -7.32 -17.01
C ARG A 15 5.76 -7.63 -15.88
N SER A 16 6.27 -7.96 -14.70
CA SER A 16 5.48 -8.47 -13.58
C SER A 16 5.70 -7.62 -12.36
N VAL A 17 4.61 -7.26 -11.71
CA VAL A 17 4.61 -6.51 -10.45
C VAL A 17 3.65 -7.15 -9.47
N GLY A 18 3.93 -6.98 -8.18
CA GLY A 18 3.09 -7.49 -7.11
C GLY A 18 2.99 -6.52 -5.94
N TRP A 19 2.08 -6.84 -5.03
CA TRP A 19 1.91 -6.15 -3.76
C TRP A 19 2.02 -7.18 -2.63
N PRO A 20 2.74 -6.86 -1.54
CA PRO A 20 2.71 -7.68 -0.34
C PRO A 20 1.28 -7.85 0.19
N ASP A 21 0.92 -9.07 0.60
CA ASP A 21 -0.44 -9.44 1.02
C ASP A 21 -0.93 -8.61 2.21
N ASN A 22 -0.03 -8.32 3.14
CA ASN A 22 -0.29 -7.52 4.33
C ASN A 22 -0.65 -6.05 3.98
N GLU A 23 0.00 -5.47 2.97
CA GLU A 23 -0.31 -4.11 2.51
C GLU A 23 -1.69 -4.04 1.85
N VAL A 24 -2.00 -5.03 1.00
CA VAL A 24 -3.31 -5.12 0.33
C VAL A 24 -4.43 -5.28 1.36
N THR A 25 -4.23 -6.17 2.33
CA THR A 25 -5.21 -6.44 3.40
C THR A 25 -5.46 -5.19 4.23
N ALA A 26 -4.41 -4.52 4.70
CA ALA A 26 -4.53 -3.33 5.54
C ALA A 26 -5.25 -2.16 4.83
N ILE A 27 -4.99 -1.95 3.53
CA ILE A 27 -5.67 -0.89 2.77
C ILE A 27 -7.14 -1.25 2.51
N ASN A 28 -7.44 -2.52 2.23
CA ASN A 28 -8.82 -2.97 2.06
C ASN A 28 -9.62 -2.80 3.35
N GLU A 29 -9.06 -3.19 4.50
CA GLU A 29 -9.68 -2.98 5.81
C GLU A 29 -9.94 -1.49 6.09
N ALA A 30 -8.98 -0.61 5.80
CA ALA A 30 -9.14 0.83 5.95
C ALA A 30 -10.29 1.38 5.09
N ARG A 31 -10.43 0.90 3.85
CA ARG A 31 -11.54 1.28 2.96
C ARG A 31 -12.88 0.76 3.45
N ILE A 32 -12.95 -0.50 3.88
CA ILE A 32 -14.17 -1.11 4.43
C ILE A 32 -14.62 -0.38 5.71
N ALA A 33 -13.66 0.04 6.54
CA ALA A 33 -13.93 0.84 7.74
C ALA A 33 -14.36 2.28 7.44
N GLY A 34 -14.42 2.71 6.17
CA GLY A 34 -14.85 4.05 5.77
C GLY A 34 -13.86 5.15 6.12
N LYS A 35 -12.56 4.83 6.23
CA LYS A 35 -11.51 5.84 6.48
C LYS A 35 -11.44 6.88 5.36
N SER A 36 -11.07 8.10 5.72
CA SER A 36 -10.92 9.17 4.74
C SER A 36 -9.73 8.92 3.81
N GLU A 37 -9.70 9.62 2.68
CA GLU A 37 -8.58 9.54 1.75
C GLU A 37 -7.25 9.96 2.39
N GLU A 38 -7.27 10.95 3.28
CA GLU A 38 -6.10 11.44 4.02
C GLU A 38 -5.56 10.36 4.96
N GLU A 39 -6.44 9.67 5.68
CA GLU A 39 -6.06 8.55 6.54
C GLU A 39 -5.49 7.38 5.75
N ILE A 40 -6.07 7.08 4.58
CA ILE A 40 -5.56 6.04 3.68
C ILE A 40 -4.19 6.45 3.11
N ARG A 41 -3.97 7.71 2.74
CA ARG A 41 -2.65 8.21 2.30
C ARG A 41 -1.60 8.06 3.40
N ALA A 42 -1.95 8.42 4.65
CA ALA A 42 -1.06 8.25 5.79
C ALA A 42 -0.73 6.76 6.04
N LEU A 43 -1.72 5.87 5.91
CA LEU A 43 -1.51 4.42 5.99
C LEU A 43 -0.57 3.92 4.89
N VAL A 44 -0.77 4.34 3.63
CA VAL A 44 0.09 3.98 2.50
C VAL A 44 1.54 4.37 2.77
N ILE A 45 1.81 5.60 3.24
CA ILE A 45 3.16 6.06 3.58
C ILE A 45 3.78 5.18 4.68
N ARG A 46 3.00 4.83 5.71
CA ARG A 46 3.46 3.98 6.81
C ARG A 46 3.83 2.58 6.31
N LEU A 47 3.00 1.98 5.46
CA LEU A 47 3.23 0.66 4.88
C LEU A 47 4.50 0.65 4.01
N GLU A 48 4.66 1.63 3.11
CA GLU A 48 5.86 1.73 2.27
C GLU A 48 7.13 1.95 3.11
N THR A 49 7.04 2.73 4.19
CA THR A 49 8.15 2.96 5.12
C THR A 49 8.51 1.69 5.87
N ALA A 50 7.52 0.92 6.33
CA ALA A 50 7.74 -0.35 7.00
C ALA A 50 8.42 -1.36 6.05
N ARG A 51 7.96 -1.44 4.79
CA ARG A 51 8.58 -2.29 3.76
C ARG A 51 10.05 -1.94 3.54
N LYS A 52 10.39 -0.66 3.42
CA LYS A 52 11.79 -0.20 3.25
C LYS A 52 12.70 -0.54 4.43
N LYS A 53 12.16 -0.72 5.63
CA LYS A 53 12.93 -1.10 6.83
C LYS A 53 13.14 -2.60 6.98
N ALA A 54 12.29 -3.41 6.35
CA ALA A 54 12.35 -4.86 6.42
C ALA A 54 13.26 -5.48 5.35
N ALA A 55 13.64 -4.71 4.32
CA ALA A 55 14.63 -5.06 3.29
C ALA A 55 16.03 -4.60 3.71
#